data_AF-A0A6J4X052-F1
#
_entry.id   AF-A0A6J4X052-F1
#
_cell.length_a   1.000
_cell.length_b   1.000
_cell.length_c   1.000
_cell.angle_alpha   90.00
_cell.angle_beta   90.00
_cell.angle_gamma   90.00
#
_symmetry.space_group_name_H-M   'P 1'
#
loop_
_entity.id
_entity.type
_entity.pdbx_description
1 polymer ?
#
loop_
_entity_poly.entity_id
_entity_poly.type
_entity_poly.pdbx_seq_one_letter_code
_entity_poly.pdbx_strand_id
1 'polypeptide(L)'
;MDKLEGLANVEPVRLGPKSKFKFDCHPGVKCFTRCCKDINIILTPYDIIRLKNRLSLSSEEFLALYTEPQILEKTDLPVVMLKLLEVEDPDSEGKACPFVRENGCLVYEDRPTTCRYYPLGVATMSHKEDSDGEEFYFFVNEPHCLGFEEDKEWTVSQWRENQGVDVHDKINAEWTDLVVRKRSFPPNMKFTEQTKKMFFLVSYNIDKFREFVFESSFLQRYEVDGASLEAMKNDEIALLEFGLRWLKWLLFKEGDFKMKEDAIG
;
A
#
# COMPACT_ATOMS: atom_id res chain seq x y z
N MET A 1 16.13 22.50 1.36
CA MET A 1 17.57 22.14 1.45
C MET A 1 17.65 20.68 1.13
N ASP A 2 18.19 20.40 -0.06
CA ASP A 2 18.33 19.09 -0.69
C ASP A 2 18.95 18.05 0.23
N LYS A 3 18.27 16.91 0.36
CA LYS A 3 18.82 15.63 0.82
C LYS A 3 18.28 14.49 -0.07
N LEU A 4 18.38 14.69 -1.39
CA LEU A 4 18.08 13.67 -2.41
C LEU A 4 19.33 13.19 -3.16
N GLU A 5 20.52 13.60 -2.71
CA GLU A 5 21.79 13.11 -3.26
C GLU A 5 22.19 11.80 -2.58
N GLY A 6 21.79 10.69 -3.20
CA GLY A 6 22.14 9.33 -2.77
C GLY A 6 21.43 8.20 -3.50
N LEU A 7 20.48 8.51 -4.40
CA LEU A 7 19.82 7.49 -5.21
C LEU A 7 20.76 7.02 -6.33
N ALA A 8 20.95 5.70 -6.40
CA ALA A 8 21.77 5.02 -7.40
C ALA A 8 21.52 5.56 -8.82
N ASN A 9 22.57 6.13 -9.42
CA ASN A 9 22.60 6.59 -10.81
C ASN A 9 22.64 5.40 -11.78
N VAL A 10 21.53 4.69 -11.91
CA VAL A 10 21.34 3.70 -12.98
C VAL A 10 20.03 4.01 -13.68
N GLU A 11 20.10 4.25 -15.00
CA GLU A 11 18.89 4.38 -15.81
C GLU A 11 18.01 3.14 -15.60
N PRO A 12 16.73 3.31 -15.23
CA PRO A 12 15.88 2.18 -14.93
C PRO A 12 15.69 1.33 -16.18
N VAL A 13 16.30 0.14 -16.19
CA VAL A 13 15.99 -0.89 -17.16
C VAL A 13 14.50 -1.19 -17.04
N ARG A 14 13.74 -0.93 -18.11
CA ARG A 14 12.32 -1.26 -18.19
C ARG A 14 12.18 -2.78 -18.26
N LEU A 15 11.52 -3.37 -17.26
CA LEU A 15 11.30 -4.81 -17.17
C LEU A 15 9.83 -5.11 -17.47
N GLY A 16 9.61 -6.14 -18.28
CA GLY A 16 8.29 -6.72 -18.49
C GLY A 16 8.10 -7.99 -17.65
N PRO A 17 6.88 -8.58 -17.65
CA PRO A 17 6.57 -9.76 -16.85
C PRO A 17 7.49 -10.97 -17.10
N LYS A 18 8.00 -11.11 -18.32
CA LYS A 18 8.91 -12.20 -18.74
C LYS A 18 10.40 -11.87 -18.58
N SER A 19 10.75 -10.65 -18.16
CA SER A 19 12.14 -10.27 -17.92
C SER A 19 12.73 -11.16 -16.82
N LYS A 20 13.93 -11.68 -17.07
CA LYS A 20 14.66 -12.56 -16.15
C LYS A 20 15.65 -11.78 -15.30
N PHE A 21 15.87 -12.26 -14.08
CA PHE A 21 16.89 -11.74 -13.17
C PHE A 21 17.31 -12.79 -12.15
N LYS A 22 18.48 -12.58 -11.55
CA LYS A 22 18.96 -13.37 -10.43
C LYS A 22 18.70 -12.64 -9.13
N PHE A 23 18.12 -13.33 -8.15
CA PHE A 23 17.95 -12.79 -6.81
C PHE A 23 17.61 -13.88 -5.79
N ASP A 24 18.23 -13.83 -4.62
CA ASP A 24 17.71 -14.54 -3.45
C ASP A 24 17.97 -13.73 -2.16
N CYS A 25 17.05 -13.81 -1.21
CA CYS A 25 17.17 -13.14 0.08
C CYS A 25 16.83 -14.12 1.20
N HIS A 26 17.83 -14.47 2.00
CA HIS A 26 17.72 -15.44 3.08
C HIS A 26 18.69 -15.09 4.22
N PRO A 27 18.56 -15.67 5.43
CA PRO A 27 19.44 -15.36 6.57
C PRO A 27 20.95 -15.56 6.34
N GLY A 28 21.34 -16.24 5.27
CA GLY A 28 22.73 -16.48 4.90
C GLY A 28 23.37 -15.37 4.06
N VAL A 29 22.59 -14.46 3.46
CA VAL A 29 23.18 -13.33 2.72
C VAL A 29 23.69 -12.28 3.69
N LYS A 30 24.88 -11.72 3.44
CA LYS A 30 25.52 -10.77 4.37
C LYS A 30 24.72 -9.47 4.59
N CYS A 31 23.83 -9.14 3.67
CA CYS A 31 22.96 -7.98 3.76
C CYS A 31 21.61 -8.26 4.43
N PHE A 32 21.38 -9.47 4.97
CA PHE A 32 20.09 -9.85 5.55
C PHE A 32 19.63 -8.80 6.58
N THR A 33 18.38 -8.35 6.44
CA THR A 33 17.71 -7.29 7.23
C THR A 33 18.18 -5.85 7.00
N ARG A 34 19.25 -5.59 6.24
CA ARG A 34 19.73 -4.21 6.01
C ARG A 34 18.71 -3.33 5.31
N CYS A 35 17.93 -3.90 4.38
CA CYS A 35 16.84 -3.19 3.69
C CYS A 35 15.68 -2.77 4.61
N CYS A 36 15.69 -3.13 5.90
CA CYS A 36 14.68 -2.71 6.87
C CYS A 36 15.04 -1.40 7.61
N LYS A 37 16.16 -0.76 7.26
CA LYS A 37 16.65 0.49 7.85
C LYS A 37 16.52 1.66 6.88
N ASP A 38 16.18 2.83 7.40
CA ASP A 38 16.06 4.10 6.68
C ASP A 38 15.20 4.04 5.41
N ILE A 39 14.14 3.23 5.47
CA ILE A 39 13.20 3.01 4.38
C ILE A 39 11.92 3.82 4.52
N ASN A 40 11.30 4.14 3.39
CA ASN A 40 9.99 4.77 3.34
C ASN A 40 8.96 3.74 2.86
N ILE A 41 8.06 3.31 3.76
CA ILE A 41 6.98 2.36 3.43
C ILE A 41 5.65 3.10 3.50
N ILE A 42 5.01 3.31 2.34
CA ILE A 42 3.59 3.65 2.27
C ILE A 42 2.80 2.34 2.42
N LEU A 43 1.90 2.26 3.39
CA LEU A 43 1.03 1.12 3.59
C LEU A 43 -0.20 1.23 2.68
N THR A 44 -0.48 0.17 1.93
CA THR A 44 -1.75 0.04 1.22
C THR A 44 -2.88 -0.34 2.19
N PRO A 45 -4.16 -0.15 1.81
CA PRO A 45 -5.29 -0.63 2.60
C PRO A 45 -5.17 -2.09 3.03
N TYR A 46 -4.78 -2.96 2.09
CA TYR A 46 -4.64 -4.38 2.39
C TYR A 46 -3.48 -4.67 3.35
N ASP A 47 -2.37 -3.92 3.27
CA ASP A 47 -1.26 -4.07 4.22
C ASP A 47 -1.71 -3.77 5.64
N ILE A 48 -2.54 -2.74 5.84
CA ILE A 48 -3.07 -2.39 7.16
C ILE A 48 -3.95 -3.52 7.70
N ILE A 49 -4.88 -4.04 6.91
CA ILE A 49 -5.73 -5.18 7.30
C ILE A 49 -4.87 -6.39 7.71
N ARG A 50 -3.86 -6.74 6.90
CA ARG A 50 -2.98 -7.88 7.18
C ARG A 50 -2.18 -7.67 8.47
N LEU A 51 -1.56 -6.51 8.64
CA LEU A 51 -0.71 -6.23 9.79
C LEU A 51 -1.51 -6.10 11.08
N LYS A 52 -2.65 -5.39 11.08
CA LYS A 52 -3.48 -5.24 12.28
C LYS A 52 -4.00 -6.60 12.76
N ASN A 53 -4.42 -7.47 11.84
CA ASN A 53 -4.87 -8.82 12.19
C ASN A 53 -3.72 -9.71 12.67
N ARG A 54 -2.54 -9.66 12.02
CA ARG A 54 -1.33 -10.38 12.46
C ARG A 54 -0.91 -10.00 13.88
N LEU A 55 -1.09 -8.74 14.25
CA LEU A 55 -0.75 -8.20 15.57
C LEU A 55 -1.91 -8.30 16.58
N SER A 56 -3.09 -8.78 16.14
CA SER A 56 -4.32 -8.81 16.95
C SER A 56 -4.70 -7.44 17.53
N LEU A 57 -4.59 -6.40 16.70
CA LEU A 57 -4.95 -5.02 17.03
C LEU A 57 -6.16 -4.58 16.22
N SER A 58 -6.94 -3.65 16.76
CA SER A 58 -7.90 -2.88 15.96
C SER A 58 -7.17 -1.98 14.95
N SER A 59 -7.90 -1.52 13.93
CA SER A 59 -7.39 -0.52 12.99
C SER A 59 -6.91 0.74 13.71
N GLU A 60 -7.64 1.23 14.71
CA GLU A 60 -7.27 2.44 15.46
C GLU A 60 -5.97 2.26 16.25
N GLU A 61 -5.82 1.15 16.96
CA GLU A 61 -4.59 0.84 17.70
C GLU A 61 -3.39 0.68 16.76
N PHE A 62 -3.55 -0.05 15.66
CA PHE A 62 -2.48 -0.22 14.68
C PHE A 62 -2.04 1.11 14.09
N LEU A 63 -3.00 1.93 13.64
CA LEU A 63 -2.72 3.25 13.08
C LEU A 63 -2.00 4.15 14.09
N ALA A 64 -2.43 4.16 15.35
CA ALA A 64 -1.84 5.00 16.38
C ALA A 64 -0.41 4.57 16.78
N LEU A 65 -0.16 3.25 16.86
CA LEU A 65 1.11 2.72 17.35
C LEU A 65 2.19 2.62 16.27
N TYR A 66 1.80 2.22 15.06
CA TYR A 66 2.74 1.79 14.01
C TYR A 66 2.79 2.69 12.79
N THR A 67 1.99 3.75 12.73
CA THR A 67 1.88 4.55 11.51
C THR A 67 1.95 6.05 11.74
N GLU A 68 2.26 6.78 10.66
CA GLU A 68 2.23 8.22 10.60
C GLU A 68 1.46 8.66 9.34
N PRO A 69 0.31 9.35 9.48
CA PRO A 69 -0.41 9.90 8.33
C PRO A 69 0.40 11.03 7.68
N GLN A 70 0.43 11.04 6.35
CA GLN A 70 1.08 12.06 5.54
C GLN A 70 0.15 12.51 4.41
N ILE A 71 0.30 13.73 3.92
CA ILE A 71 -0.38 14.17 2.70
C ILE A 71 0.56 13.96 1.53
N LEU A 72 0.13 13.18 0.55
CA LEU A 72 0.91 12.97 -0.67
C LEU A 72 0.77 14.19 -1.58
N GLU A 73 1.80 15.06 -1.59
CA GLU A 73 1.78 16.40 -2.20
C GLU A 73 1.19 16.42 -3.63
N LYS A 74 1.58 15.47 -4.49
CA LYS A 74 1.09 15.41 -5.88
C LYS A 74 -0.42 15.12 -5.99
N THR A 75 -1.02 14.51 -4.97
CA THR A 75 -2.44 14.08 -5.00
C THR A 75 -3.35 14.84 -4.04
N ASP A 76 -2.79 15.45 -2.98
CA ASP A 76 -3.54 15.99 -1.84
C ASP A 76 -4.39 14.91 -1.11
N LEU A 77 -4.03 13.63 -1.28
CA LEU A 77 -4.66 12.52 -0.57
C LEU A 77 -3.86 12.15 0.68
N PRO A 78 -4.54 11.81 1.79
CA PRO A 78 -3.87 11.27 2.95
C PRO A 78 -3.41 9.84 2.65
N VAL A 79 -2.15 9.56 2.98
CA VAL A 79 -1.54 8.23 2.91
C VAL A 79 -1.00 7.87 4.29
N VAL A 80 -0.84 6.58 4.54
CA VAL A 80 -0.35 6.07 5.82
C VAL A 80 1.06 5.53 5.61
N MET A 81 2.03 6.11 6.33
CA MET A 81 3.41 5.63 6.35
C MET A 81 3.62 4.69 7.53
N LEU A 82 4.42 3.63 7.36
CA LEU A 82 4.92 2.86 8.50
C LEU A 82 5.89 3.73 9.32
N LYS A 83 5.65 3.83 10.61
CA LYS A 83 6.53 4.52 11.55
C LYS A 83 7.78 3.68 11.81
N LEU A 84 8.96 4.27 11.59
CA LEU A 84 10.23 3.66 11.96
C LEU A 84 10.65 4.04 13.39
N LEU A 85 11.38 3.15 14.05
CA LEU A 85 11.93 3.36 15.40
C LEU A 85 13.41 3.73 15.31
N GLU A 86 13.88 4.58 16.22
CA GLU A 86 15.32 4.83 16.35
C GLU A 86 16.05 3.54 16.68
N VAL A 87 17.19 3.31 16.05
CA VAL A 87 18.06 2.18 16.39
C VAL A 87 18.87 2.55 17.63
N GLU A 88 18.73 1.78 18.70
CA GLU A 88 19.54 1.93 19.92
C GLU A 88 20.91 1.27 19.72
N ASP A 89 21.75 1.87 18.88
CA ASP A 89 23.14 1.48 18.69
C ASP A 89 24.03 2.72 18.89
N PRO A 90 24.93 2.75 19.89
CA PRO A 90 25.84 3.87 20.12
C PRO A 90 26.73 4.22 18.93
N ASP A 91 26.99 3.25 18.05
CA ASP A 91 27.90 3.37 16.90
C ASP A 91 27.16 3.44 15.55
N SER A 92 25.82 3.41 15.55
CA SER A 92 24.99 3.47 14.33
C SER A 92 23.77 4.36 14.53
N GLU A 93 23.78 5.56 13.94
CA GLU A 93 22.58 6.39 13.78
C GLU A 93 21.64 5.80 12.70
N GLY A 94 20.33 5.98 12.86
CA GLY A 94 19.34 5.60 11.84
C GLY A 94 18.03 5.09 12.43
N LYS A 95 17.04 4.91 11.56
CA LYS A 95 15.72 4.36 11.93
C LYS A 95 15.50 3.00 11.31
N ALA A 96 14.81 2.10 12.01
CA ALA A 96 14.50 0.76 11.54
C ALA A 96 13.01 0.43 11.61
N CYS A 97 12.60 -0.52 10.77
CA CYS A 97 11.26 -1.09 10.81
C CYS A 97 11.00 -1.71 12.21
N PRO A 98 9.85 -1.43 12.85
CA PRO A 98 9.55 -1.93 14.21
C PRO A 98 9.51 -3.46 14.30
N PHE A 99 9.32 -4.14 13.16
CA PHE A 99 9.20 -5.59 13.08
C PHE A 99 10.52 -6.31 12.77
N VAL A 100 11.61 -5.59 12.47
CA VAL A 100 12.89 -6.23 12.18
C VAL A 100 13.61 -6.65 13.46
N ARG A 101 14.22 -7.83 13.43
CA ARG A 101 15.15 -8.37 14.44
C ARG A 101 16.35 -8.95 13.71
N GLU A 102 17.41 -9.29 14.43
CA GLU A 102 18.61 -9.93 13.86
C GLU A 102 18.27 -11.19 13.06
N ASN A 103 17.30 -11.98 13.55
CA ASN A 103 16.85 -13.21 12.91
C ASN A 103 15.81 -13.00 11.79
N GLY A 104 15.47 -11.76 11.43
CA GLY A 104 14.54 -11.43 10.35
C GLY A 104 13.33 -10.61 10.78
N CYS A 105 12.32 -10.56 9.91
CA CYS A 105 11.10 -9.79 10.12
C CYS A 105 10.04 -10.61 10.87
N LEU A 106 9.53 -10.11 11.99
CA LEU A 106 8.51 -10.76 12.81
C LEU A 106 7.17 -10.96 12.09
N VAL A 107 6.90 -10.13 11.09
CA VAL A 107 5.69 -10.18 10.26
C VAL A 107 6.01 -10.57 8.82
N TYR A 108 7.08 -11.35 8.58
CA TYR A 108 7.53 -11.65 7.21
C TYR A 108 6.40 -12.14 6.29
N GLU A 109 5.59 -13.11 6.73
CA GLU A 109 4.45 -13.63 5.96
C GLU A 109 3.33 -12.62 5.70
N ASP A 110 3.26 -11.55 6.48
CA ASP A 110 2.26 -10.48 6.41
C ASP A 110 2.91 -9.12 6.07
N ARG A 111 4.14 -9.14 5.55
CA ARG A 111 4.92 -7.93 5.27
C ARG A 111 4.22 -7.04 4.22
N PRO A 112 4.42 -5.71 4.29
CA PRO A 112 3.82 -4.76 3.36
C PRO A 112 4.13 -5.05 1.89
N THR A 113 3.24 -4.56 1.02
CA THR A 113 3.34 -4.63 -0.45
C THR A 113 4.69 -4.11 -0.96
N THR A 114 5.17 -2.96 -0.44
CA THR A 114 6.50 -2.42 -0.78
C THR A 114 7.63 -3.41 -0.48
N CYS A 115 7.58 -4.10 0.66
CA CYS A 115 8.59 -5.08 1.05
C CYS A 115 8.52 -6.37 0.23
N ARG A 116 7.35 -6.74 -0.30
CA ARG A 116 7.17 -7.90 -1.20
C ARG A 116 7.69 -7.63 -2.60
N TYR A 117 7.53 -6.39 -3.06
CA TYR A 117 8.01 -5.96 -4.36
C TYR A 117 9.52 -6.05 -4.46
N TYR A 118 10.24 -5.65 -3.40
CA TYR A 118 11.71 -5.63 -3.37
C TYR A 118 12.31 -6.97 -3.85
N PRO A 119 13.29 -6.97 -4.78
CA PRO A 119 14.04 -5.81 -5.26
C PRO A 119 13.43 -5.13 -6.49
N LEU A 120 12.19 -5.46 -6.86
CA LEU A 120 11.46 -4.79 -7.91
C LEU A 120 10.74 -3.56 -7.36
N GLY A 121 10.61 -2.53 -8.19
CA GLY A 121 9.66 -1.43 -8.03
C GLY A 121 8.64 -1.44 -9.16
N VAL A 122 7.45 -0.89 -8.90
CA VAL A 122 6.37 -0.74 -9.88
C VAL A 122 6.11 0.74 -10.16
N ALA A 123 6.08 1.11 -11.45
CA ALA A 123 6.01 2.51 -11.88
C ALA A 123 4.74 3.24 -11.44
N THR A 124 3.60 2.54 -11.43
CA THR A 124 2.28 3.08 -11.03
C THR A 124 2.31 3.67 -9.63
N MET A 125 3.06 3.05 -8.71
CA MET A 125 3.24 3.54 -7.35
C MET A 125 4.42 4.51 -7.20
N SER A 126 5.49 4.37 -8.01
CA SER A 126 6.77 5.06 -7.80
C SER A 126 6.87 6.48 -8.35
N HIS A 127 5.77 7.14 -8.72
CA HIS A 127 5.75 8.50 -9.29
C HIS A 127 6.62 8.72 -10.54
N LYS A 128 7.04 7.63 -11.20
CA LYS A 128 7.76 7.70 -12.47
C LYS A 128 6.72 7.80 -13.58
N GLU A 129 6.70 8.94 -14.25
CA GLU A 129 5.79 9.20 -15.37
C GLU A 129 6.21 8.33 -16.57
N ASP A 130 5.24 7.65 -17.18
CA ASP A 130 5.39 7.06 -18.50
C ASP A 130 4.24 7.56 -19.38
N SER A 131 4.55 7.88 -20.63
CA SER A 131 3.61 8.41 -21.62
C SER A 131 2.66 7.34 -22.16
N ASP A 132 3.02 6.06 -22.00
CA ASP A 132 2.39 4.96 -22.73
C ASP A 132 1.41 4.13 -21.89
N GLY A 133 1.28 4.41 -20.58
CA GLY A 133 0.28 3.80 -19.70
C GLY A 133 0.44 2.29 -19.43
N GLU A 134 1.50 1.66 -19.92
CA GLU A 134 1.78 0.24 -19.67
C GLU A 134 2.47 0.03 -18.31
N GLU A 135 2.02 -0.99 -17.58
CA GLU A 135 2.68 -1.40 -16.33
C GLU A 135 4.10 -1.91 -16.64
N PHE A 136 5.10 -1.27 -16.05
CA PHE A 136 6.48 -1.73 -16.11
C PHE A 136 7.14 -1.78 -14.73
N TYR A 137 8.15 -2.63 -14.65
CA TYR A 137 8.93 -2.83 -13.43
C TYR A 137 10.36 -2.33 -13.65
N PHE A 138 11.03 -2.05 -12.55
CA PHE A 138 12.44 -1.67 -12.54
C PHE A 138 13.11 -2.24 -11.29
N PHE A 139 14.42 -2.41 -11.30
CA PHE A 139 15.14 -2.79 -10.09
C PHE A 139 15.34 -1.60 -9.16
N VAL A 140 15.08 -1.81 -7.88
CA VAL A 140 15.58 -0.98 -6.79
C VAL A 140 16.95 -1.53 -6.42
N ASN A 141 17.99 -1.00 -7.08
CA ASN A 141 19.36 -1.47 -6.90
C ASN A 141 20.09 -0.60 -5.86
N GLU A 142 20.07 -1.05 -4.62
CA GLU A 142 20.77 -0.39 -3.52
C GLU A 142 22.13 -1.05 -3.28
N PRO A 143 23.23 -0.29 -3.09
CA PRO A 143 24.57 -0.86 -2.94
C PRO A 143 24.73 -1.87 -1.81
N HIS A 144 23.87 -1.81 -0.79
CA HIS A 144 23.92 -2.73 0.33
C HIS A 144 23.28 -4.09 0.03
N CYS A 145 22.49 -4.21 -1.05
CA CYS A 145 21.72 -5.40 -1.37
C CYS A 145 22.54 -6.39 -2.19
N LEU A 146 23.00 -7.45 -1.51
CA LEU A 146 23.80 -8.51 -2.14
C LEU A 146 22.95 -9.67 -2.67
N GLY A 147 21.61 -9.58 -2.58
CA GLY A 147 20.73 -10.63 -3.09
C GLY A 147 20.85 -10.85 -4.60
N PHE A 148 21.28 -9.84 -5.35
CA PHE A 148 21.58 -9.95 -6.79
C PHE A 148 22.83 -10.78 -7.11
N GLU A 149 23.69 -11.07 -6.13
CA GLU A 149 24.88 -11.92 -6.30
C GLU A 149 24.55 -13.42 -6.18
N GLU A 150 23.35 -13.76 -5.71
CA GLU A 150 22.87 -15.14 -5.60
C GLU A 150 22.49 -15.73 -6.97
N ASP A 151 22.50 -17.06 -7.09
CA ASP A 151 22.33 -17.73 -8.39
C ASP A 151 20.88 -18.06 -8.78
N LYS A 152 19.93 -17.84 -7.87
CA LYS A 152 18.53 -18.18 -8.10
C LYS A 152 17.91 -17.28 -9.16
N GLU A 153 17.48 -17.88 -10.26
CA GLU A 153 16.87 -17.17 -11.39
C GLU A 153 15.34 -17.09 -11.25
N TRP A 154 14.81 -15.91 -11.58
CA TRP A 154 13.38 -15.61 -11.62
C TRP A 154 13.01 -14.90 -12.92
N THR A 155 11.76 -15.06 -13.34
CA THR A 155 11.08 -13.99 -14.10
C THR A 155 10.37 -13.04 -13.15
N VAL A 156 10.07 -11.83 -13.62
CA VAL A 156 9.25 -10.87 -12.85
C VAL A 156 7.92 -11.48 -12.42
N SER A 157 7.21 -12.20 -13.31
CA SER A 157 5.97 -12.90 -12.95
C SER A 157 6.17 -13.94 -11.85
N GLN A 158 7.22 -14.78 -11.95
CA GLN A 158 7.51 -15.80 -10.95
C GLN A 158 7.84 -15.19 -9.59
N TRP A 159 8.60 -14.09 -9.57
CA TRP A 159 8.90 -13.37 -8.34
C TRP A 159 7.63 -12.81 -7.70
N ARG A 160 6.79 -12.15 -8.48
CA ARG A 160 5.53 -11.57 -7.97
C ARG A 160 4.61 -12.61 -7.35
N GLU A 161 4.42 -13.74 -8.04
CA GLU A 161 3.65 -14.88 -7.53
C GLU A 161 4.30 -15.47 -6.27
N ASN A 162 5.62 -15.69 -6.28
CA ASN A 162 6.34 -16.23 -5.14
C ASN A 162 6.27 -15.33 -3.89
N GLN A 163 6.33 -14.01 -4.08
CA GLN A 163 6.22 -13.03 -3.00
C GLN A 163 4.75 -12.72 -2.62
N GLY A 164 3.78 -13.28 -3.36
CA GLY A 164 2.34 -13.08 -3.16
C GLY A 164 1.85 -11.67 -3.42
N VAL A 165 2.61 -10.86 -4.17
CA VAL A 165 2.29 -9.45 -4.40
C VAL A 165 1.18 -9.26 -5.44
N ASP A 166 0.99 -10.24 -6.32
CA ASP A 166 -0.12 -10.31 -7.27
C ASP A 166 -1.50 -10.29 -6.57
N VAL A 167 -1.63 -10.98 -5.44
CA VAL A 167 -2.84 -10.94 -4.60
C VAL A 167 -3.03 -9.56 -3.97
N HIS A 168 -1.94 -8.95 -3.48
CA HIS A 168 -1.98 -7.60 -2.90
C HIS A 168 -2.41 -6.57 -3.96
N ASP A 169 -1.84 -6.65 -5.16
CA ASP A 169 -2.17 -5.75 -6.27
C ASP A 169 -3.62 -5.90 -6.70
N LYS A 170 -4.14 -7.13 -6.75
CA LYS A 170 -5.54 -7.38 -7.09
C LYS A 170 -6.50 -6.74 -6.08
N ILE A 171 -6.26 -6.92 -4.78
CA ILE A 171 -7.11 -6.36 -3.73
C ILE A 171 -7.01 -4.84 -3.70
N ASN A 172 -5.81 -4.29 -3.91
CA ASN A 172 -5.59 -2.85 -3.91
C ASN A 172 -5.87 -2.18 -5.27
N ALA A 173 -6.30 -2.91 -6.30
CA ALA A 173 -6.42 -2.38 -7.66
C ALA A 173 -7.29 -1.12 -7.73
N GLU A 174 -8.48 -1.16 -7.11
CA GLU A 174 -9.39 0.00 -7.06
C GLU A 174 -8.78 1.16 -6.26
N TRP A 175 -8.08 0.89 -5.16
CA TRP A 175 -7.40 1.96 -4.40
C TRP A 175 -6.29 2.61 -5.22
N THR A 176 -5.48 1.81 -5.92
CA THR A 176 -4.43 2.31 -6.82
C THR A 176 -5.03 3.16 -7.95
N ASP A 177 -6.15 2.73 -8.53
CA ASP A 177 -6.87 3.49 -9.55
C ASP A 177 -7.34 4.86 -9.01
N LEU A 178 -7.91 4.91 -7.80
CA LEU A 178 -8.30 6.17 -7.15
C LEU A 178 -7.12 7.13 -6.98
N VAL A 179 -5.98 6.63 -6.50
CA VAL A 179 -4.77 7.44 -6.28
C VAL A 179 -4.17 7.91 -7.60
N VAL A 180 -4.03 7.04 -8.59
CA VAL A 180 -3.47 7.35 -9.91
C VAL A 180 -4.36 8.37 -10.63
N ARG A 181 -5.68 8.16 -10.67
CA ARG A 181 -6.62 9.12 -11.27
C ARG A 181 -6.50 10.48 -10.62
N LYS A 182 -6.40 10.55 -9.28
CA LYS A 182 -6.21 11.84 -8.60
C LYS A 182 -4.93 12.55 -9.04
N ARG A 183 -3.85 11.82 -9.36
CA ARG A 183 -2.61 12.41 -9.91
C ARG A 183 -2.82 13.05 -11.28
N SER A 184 -3.76 12.55 -12.08
CA SER A 184 -4.09 13.10 -13.40
C SER A 184 -4.89 14.40 -13.34
N PHE A 185 -5.47 14.77 -12.19
CA PHE A 185 -6.15 16.05 -12.02
C PHE A 185 -5.15 17.20 -11.79
N PRO A 186 -5.49 18.43 -12.22
CA PRO A 186 -4.69 19.61 -11.93
C PRO A 186 -4.38 19.77 -10.42
N PRO A 187 -3.15 20.16 -10.01
CA PRO A 187 -2.78 20.28 -8.59
C PRO A 187 -3.62 21.28 -7.78
N ASN A 188 -4.24 22.27 -8.45
CA ASN A 188 -5.14 23.23 -7.82
C ASN A 188 -6.54 22.64 -7.54
N MET A 189 -6.89 21.48 -8.11
CA MET A 189 -8.11 20.76 -7.82
C MET A 189 -7.93 19.92 -6.55
N LYS A 190 -8.24 20.56 -5.42
CA LYS A 190 -8.16 19.95 -4.09
C LYS A 190 -9.46 19.27 -3.72
N PHE A 191 -9.34 18.14 -3.03
CA PHE A 191 -10.49 17.52 -2.39
C PHE A 191 -10.86 18.27 -1.11
N THR A 192 -12.15 18.28 -0.77
CA THR A 192 -12.59 18.86 0.51
C THR A 192 -12.06 18.04 1.67
N GLU A 193 -11.92 18.65 2.84
CA GLU A 193 -11.47 17.95 4.06
C GLU A 193 -12.38 16.78 4.43
N GLN A 194 -13.69 16.89 4.19
CA GLN A 194 -14.63 15.79 4.37
C GLN A 194 -14.33 14.62 3.41
N THR A 195 -14.00 14.92 2.16
CA THR A 195 -13.63 13.91 1.16
C THR A 195 -12.36 13.18 1.55
N LYS A 196 -11.34 13.90 2.02
CA LYS A 196 -10.08 13.31 2.53
C LYS A 196 -10.33 12.41 3.75
N LYS A 197 -11.19 12.85 4.67
CA LYS A 197 -11.60 12.03 5.83
C LYS A 197 -12.31 10.75 5.41
N MET A 198 -13.20 10.81 4.43
CA MET A 198 -13.88 9.61 3.90
C MET A 198 -12.89 8.68 3.20
N PHE A 199 -11.98 9.23 2.39
CA PHE A 199 -10.92 8.44 1.77
C PHE A 199 -10.07 7.72 2.81
N PHE A 200 -9.63 8.42 3.87
CA PHE A 200 -8.84 7.84 4.95
C PHE A 200 -9.60 6.77 5.72
N LEU A 201 -10.85 7.04 6.10
CA LEU A 201 -11.71 6.11 6.83
C LEU A 201 -11.83 4.77 6.09
N VAL A 202 -12.24 4.82 4.82
CA VAL A 202 -12.46 3.63 4.00
C VAL A 202 -11.14 2.91 3.71
N SER A 203 -10.08 3.65 3.40
CA SER A 203 -8.81 3.07 2.97
C SER A 203 -8.01 2.47 4.11
N TYR A 204 -8.08 3.03 5.31
CA TYR A 204 -7.09 2.72 6.35
C TYR A 204 -7.69 2.37 7.72
N ASN A 205 -8.97 2.63 7.96
CA ASN A 205 -9.63 2.26 9.21
C ASN A 205 -10.87 1.40 8.93
N ILE A 206 -10.62 0.13 8.56
CA ILE A 206 -11.67 -0.80 8.13
C ILE A 206 -12.69 -1.08 9.25
N ASP A 207 -12.24 -1.10 10.51
CA ASP A 207 -13.10 -1.31 11.67
C ASP A 207 -14.06 -0.14 11.86
N LYS A 208 -13.56 1.10 11.78
CA LYS A 208 -14.44 2.28 11.85
C LYS A 208 -15.32 2.43 10.62
N PHE A 209 -14.85 1.99 9.45
CA PHE A 209 -15.69 1.96 8.26
C PHE A 209 -16.82 0.92 8.39
N ARG A 210 -16.56 -0.23 9.01
CA ARG A 210 -17.60 -1.22 9.37
C ARG A 210 -18.69 -0.58 10.22
N GLU A 211 -18.31 0.09 11.31
CA GLU A 211 -19.27 0.82 12.15
C GLU A 211 -20.04 1.88 11.34
N PHE A 212 -19.33 2.64 10.49
CA PHE A 212 -19.97 3.63 9.63
C PHE A 212 -21.02 3.00 8.68
N VAL A 213 -20.76 1.84 8.10
CA VAL A 213 -21.71 1.15 7.23
C VAL A 213 -22.90 0.61 8.04
N PHE A 214 -22.67 -0.10 9.14
CA PHE A 214 -23.70 -0.88 9.81
C PHE A 214 -24.42 -0.15 10.95
N GLU A 215 -23.81 0.86 11.55
CA GLU A 215 -24.32 1.53 12.76
C GLU A 215 -24.76 2.98 12.52
N SER A 216 -24.53 3.51 11.31
CA SER A 216 -24.97 4.85 10.91
C SER A 216 -26.19 4.83 9.99
N SER A 217 -26.58 6.00 9.47
CA SER A 217 -27.62 6.11 8.45
C SER A 217 -27.19 5.63 7.06
N PHE A 218 -25.99 5.08 6.89
CA PHE A 218 -25.46 4.64 5.59
C PHE A 218 -26.42 3.70 4.84
N LEU A 219 -26.86 2.61 5.47
CA LEU A 219 -27.79 1.64 4.86
C LEU A 219 -29.23 2.16 4.72
N GLN A 220 -29.56 3.30 5.33
CA GLN A 220 -30.82 4.01 5.09
C GLN A 220 -30.74 4.88 3.83
N ARG A 221 -29.54 5.26 3.40
CA ARG A 221 -29.30 6.16 2.26
C ARG A 221 -28.94 5.42 0.98
N TYR A 222 -28.23 4.30 1.08
CA TYR A 222 -27.74 3.56 -0.07
C TYR A 222 -28.41 2.19 -0.21
N GLU A 223 -28.68 1.80 -1.45
CA GLU A 223 -29.11 0.44 -1.78
C GLU A 223 -27.92 -0.51 -1.76
N VAL A 224 -28.01 -1.56 -0.95
CA VAL A 224 -27.03 -2.64 -0.88
C VAL A 224 -27.81 -3.95 -0.82
N ASP A 225 -27.49 -4.90 -1.68
CA ASP A 225 -28.17 -6.19 -1.73
C ASP A 225 -27.79 -7.07 -0.52
N GLY A 226 -28.65 -8.04 -0.19
CA GLY A 226 -28.47 -8.89 0.98
C GLY A 226 -27.20 -9.75 0.94
N ALA A 227 -26.76 -10.20 -0.24
CA ALA A 227 -25.56 -11.02 -0.35
C ALA A 227 -24.30 -10.18 -0.06
N SER A 228 -24.23 -8.96 -0.60
CA SER A 228 -23.17 -8.01 -0.27
C SER A 228 -23.13 -7.68 1.22
N LEU A 229 -24.29 -7.49 1.87
CA LEU A 229 -24.35 -7.21 3.32
C LEU A 229 -23.78 -8.36 4.15
N GLU A 230 -24.16 -9.60 3.86
CA GLU A 230 -23.67 -10.77 4.59
C GLU A 230 -22.17 -11.01 4.37
N ALA A 231 -21.66 -10.79 3.15
CA ALA A 231 -20.23 -10.86 2.87
C ALA A 231 -19.45 -9.82 3.68
N MET A 232 -19.86 -8.55 3.61
CA MET A 232 -19.19 -7.45 4.31
C MET A 232 -19.19 -7.64 5.84
N LYS A 233 -20.22 -8.27 6.42
CA LYS A 233 -20.26 -8.54 7.88
C LYS A 233 -19.14 -9.44 8.35
N ASN A 234 -18.70 -10.40 7.53
CA ASN A 234 -17.79 -11.46 7.95
C ASN A 234 -16.42 -11.42 7.24
N ASP A 235 -16.27 -10.57 6.23
CA ASP A 235 -15.04 -10.46 5.45
C ASP A 235 -14.63 -8.98 5.29
N GLU A 236 -13.45 -8.65 5.82
CA GLU A 236 -12.88 -7.30 5.75
C GLU A 236 -12.43 -6.93 4.33
N ILE A 237 -12.02 -7.91 3.53
CA ILE A 237 -11.66 -7.67 2.12
C ILE A 237 -12.93 -7.32 1.35
N ALA A 238 -14.02 -8.06 1.55
CA ALA A 238 -15.31 -7.72 0.93
C ALA A 238 -15.80 -6.32 1.33
N LEU A 239 -15.63 -5.94 2.60
CA LEU A 239 -15.96 -4.60 3.08
C LEU A 239 -15.06 -3.51 2.46
N LEU A 240 -13.75 -3.76 2.35
CA LEU A 240 -12.81 -2.86 1.70
C LEU A 240 -13.17 -2.66 0.23
N GLU A 241 -13.38 -3.74 -0.52
CA GLU A 241 -13.75 -3.70 -1.95
C GLU A 241 -15.05 -2.92 -2.17
N PHE A 242 -16.06 -3.13 -1.31
CA PHE A 242 -17.28 -2.32 -1.33
C PHE A 242 -16.99 -0.83 -1.09
N GLY A 243 -16.20 -0.52 -0.06
CA GLY A 243 -15.83 0.83 0.31
C GLY A 243 -15.08 1.56 -0.81
N LEU A 244 -14.13 0.90 -1.47
CA LEU A 244 -13.35 1.48 -2.57
C LEU A 244 -14.22 1.77 -3.79
N ARG A 245 -15.14 0.87 -4.14
CA ARG A 245 -16.14 1.14 -5.20
C ARG A 245 -17.05 2.31 -4.82
N TRP A 246 -17.46 2.40 -3.55
CA TRP A 246 -18.28 3.51 -3.06
C TRP A 246 -17.52 4.84 -3.12
N LEU A 247 -16.23 4.85 -2.75
CA LEU A 247 -15.37 6.02 -2.91
C LEU A 247 -15.23 6.43 -4.37
N LYS A 248 -15.03 5.49 -5.29
CA LYS A 248 -14.94 5.76 -6.73
C LYS A 248 -16.18 6.48 -7.25
N TRP A 249 -17.36 6.00 -6.85
CA TRP A 249 -18.62 6.67 -7.16
C TRP A 249 -18.71 8.05 -6.49
N LEU A 250 -18.33 8.18 -5.22
CA LEU A 250 -18.39 9.44 -4.48
C LEU A 250 -17.51 10.51 -5.15
N LEU A 251 -16.29 10.14 -5.53
CA LEU A 251 -15.24 11.02 -6.04
C LEU A 251 -15.39 11.34 -7.53
N PHE A 252 -15.76 10.35 -8.35
CA PHE A 252 -15.72 10.45 -9.80
C PHE A 252 -17.08 10.20 -10.48
N LYS A 253 -18.14 9.90 -9.72
CA LYS A 253 -19.49 9.58 -10.24
C LYS A 253 -19.51 8.36 -11.17
N GLU A 254 -18.55 7.46 -11.01
CA GLU A 254 -18.47 6.19 -11.76
C GLU A 254 -18.96 5.01 -10.92
N GLY A 255 -19.67 4.08 -11.57
CA GLY A 255 -20.22 2.87 -10.95
C GLY A 255 -21.70 2.96 -10.62
N ASP A 256 -22.25 1.86 -10.10
CA ASP A 256 -23.70 1.62 -10.04
C ASP A 256 -24.31 1.84 -8.65
N PHE A 257 -23.75 2.75 -7.85
CA PHE A 257 -24.31 3.06 -6.53
C PHE A 257 -25.61 3.85 -6.66
N LYS A 258 -26.67 3.31 -6.07
CA LYS A 258 -27.99 3.92 -6.00
C LYS A 258 -28.27 4.45 -4.61
N MET A 259 -28.69 5.71 -4.55
CA MET A 259 -29.29 6.26 -3.35
C MET A 259 -30.78 5.89 -3.33
N LYS A 260 -31.31 5.58 -2.14
CA LYS A 260 -32.73 5.35 -1.94
C LYS A 260 -33.50 6.65 -2.16
N GLU A 261 -34.70 6.56 -2.76
CA GLU A 261 -35.50 7.73 -3.14
C GLU A 261 -35.76 8.69 -1.97
N ASP A 262 -36.04 8.17 -0.76
CA ASP A 262 -36.28 8.96 0.46
C ASP A 262 -35.04 9.69 1.01
N ALA A 263 -33.85 9.37 0.50
CA ALA A 263 -32.58 9.99 0.88
C ALA A 263 -32.11 11.06 -0.10
N ILE A 264 -32.86 11.30 -1.19
CA ILE A 264 -32.65 12.39 -2.15
C ILE A 264 -33.37 13.63 -1.60
N GLY A 265 -32.84 14.20 -0.52
CA GLY A 265 -33.37 15.39 0.15
C GLY A 265 -32.29 16.45 0.34
#